data_AF-A0A3N4NJW5-F1
#
_entry.id   AF-A0A3N4NJW5-F1
#
_cell.length_a   1.000
_cell.length_b   1.000
_cell.length_c   1.000
_cell.angle_alpha   90.00
_cell.angle_beta   90.00
_cell.angle_gamma   90.00
#
_symmetry.space_group_name_H-M   'P 1'
#
loop_
_entity.id
_entity.type
_entity.pdbx_description
1 polymer ?
#
loop_
_entity_poly.entity_id
_entity_poly.type
_entity_poly.pdbx_seq_one_letter_code
_entity_poly.pdbx_strand_id
1 'polypeptide(L)'
;MKKKNGFITLVLLLMTFTFVQAQKVEYQGKEYKIKKDLIFLDGVDVTPTLTVSEQTAIKDALKNQIELEKAEKEKKKAEKEKKKAEKEKKKAEKEKKKAEKAIKKKEKAESNLEKSKKKLVKDTEKYETLRDKGKLSPVDEEKWLKKLDKQKENIEKAEKKLRKM
;
A
#
# COMPACT_ATOMS: atom_id res chain seq x y z
N MET A 1 -12.04 30.09 -31.46
CA MET A 1 -12.49 29.32 -30.28
C MET A 1 -13.99 29.07 -30.41
N LYS A 2 -14.45 27.81 -30.38
CA LYS A 2 -15.84 27.35 -30.12
C LYS A 2 -16.05 25.96 -30.72
N LYS A 3 -15.58 24.91 -30.04
CA LYS A 3 -15.99 23.51 -30.25
C LYS A 3 -15.80 22.72 -28.95
N LYS A 4 -16.56 23.04 -27.90
CA LYS A 4 -16.58 22.24 -26.65
C LYS A 4 -17.98 22.08 -26.02
N ASN A 5 -19.05 22.42 -26.74
CA ASN A 5 -20.40 22.46 -26.15
C ASN A 5 -21.34 21.33 -26.66
N GLY A 6 -20.90 20.50 -27.61
CA GLY A 6 -21.71 19.38 -28.13
C GLY A 6 -21.53 18.05 -27.38
N PHE A 7 -20.40 17.88 -26.67
CA PHE A 7 -20.12 16.63 -25.95
C PHE A 7 -20.83 16.57 -24.60
N ILE A 8 -21.01 17.73 -23.94
CA ILE A 8 -21.68 17.82 -22.64
C ILE A 8 -23.20 17.62 -22.78
N THR A 9 -23.80 18.05 -23.89
CA THR A 9 -25.23 17.81 -24.16
C THR A 9 -25.54 16.36 -24.52
N LEU A 10 -24.59 15.61 -25.09
CA LEU A 10 -24.80 14.20 -25.42
C LEU A 10 -24.71 13.27 -24.20
N VAL A 11 -23.89 13.61 -23.20
CA VAL A 11 -23.79 12.84 -21.94
C VAL A 11 -25.01 13.10 -21.04
N LEU A 12 -25.66 14.26 -21.14
CA LEU A 12 -26.85 14.60 -20.36
C LEU A 12 -28.14 13.92 -20.87
N LEU A 13 -28.16 13.42 -22.12
CA LEU A 13 -29.34 12.79 -22.73
C LEU A 13 -29.39 11.26 -22.52
N LEU A 14 -28.30 10.62 -22.05
CA LEU A 14 -28.25 9.15 -21.87
C LEU A 14 -28.74 8.66 -20.48
N MET A 15 -29.19 9.53 -19.59
CA MET A 15 -29.53 9.18 -18.20
C MET A 15 -31.01 8.87 -17.90
N THR A 16 -31.92 8.78 -18.88
CA THR A 16 -33.37 8.61 -18.58
C THR A 16 -33.98 7.28 -19.00
N PHE A 17 -33.20 6.28 -19.38
CA PHE A 17 -33.73 4.91 -19.48
C PHE A 17 -33.69 4.24 -18.10
N THR A 18 -34.61 4.63 -17.23
CA THR A 18 -34.94 3.84 -16.03
C THR A 18 -35.62 2.57 -16.51
N PHE A 19 -34.82 1.53 -16.76
CA PHE A 19 -35.34 0.18 -16.94
C PHE A 19 -36.20 -0.15 -15.72
N VAL A 20 -37.51 -0.30 -15.91
CA VAL A 20 -38.42 -0.90 -14.93
C VAL A 20 -38.06 -2.38 -14.87
N GLN A 21 -36.99 -2.71 -14.14
CA GLN A 21 -36.64 -4.09 -13.86
C GLN A 21 -37.71 -4.64 -12.90
N ALA A 22 -38.36 -5.72 -13.32
CA ALA A 22 -39.22 -6.49 -12.44
C ALA A 22 -38.39 -7.03 -11.27
N GLN A 23 -38.85 -6.78 -10.04
CA GLN A 23 -38.15 -7.19 -8.83
C GLN A 23 -38.71 -8.52 -8.36
N LYS A 24 -37.85 -9.51 -8.14
CA LYS A 24 -38.24 -10.87 -7.73
C LYS A 24 -38.19 -10.97 -6.21
N VAL A 25 -39.19 -11.62 -5.61
CA VAL A 25 -39.23 -11.93 -4.18
C VAL A 25 -39.83 -13.31 -3.97
N GLU A 26 -39.31 -14.05 -3.01
CA GLU A 26 -39.89 -15.32 -2.57
C GLU A 26 -40.82 -15.08 -1.39
N TYR A 27 -42.06 -15.56 -1.49
CA TYR A 27 -43.03 -15.52 -0.38
C TYR A 27 -43.80 -16.85 -0.35
N GLN A 28 -43.84 -17.50 0.81
CA GLN A 28 -44.49 -18.81 1.00
C GLN A 28 -44.04 -19.88 -0.03
N GLY A 29 -42.76 -19.88 -0.41
CA GLY A 29 -42.18 -20.83 -1.37
C GLY A 29 -42.53 -20.58 -2.84
N LYS A 30 -43.16 -19.43 -3.15
CA LYS A 30 -43.47 -19.01 -4.53
C LYS A 30 -42.65 -17.76 -4.90
N GLU A 31 -42.13 -17.73 -6.13
CA GLU A 31 -41.39 -16.58 -6.66
C GLU A 31 -42.34 -15.60 -7.35
N TYR A 32 -42.53 -14.43 -6.75
CA TYR A 32 -43.32 -13.35 -7.32
C TYR A 32 -42.43 -12.33 -8.01
N LYS A 33 -42.89 -11.79 -9.15
CA LYS A 33 -42.30 -10.64 -9.83
C LYS A 33 -43.16 -9.41 -9.57
N ILE A 34 -42.59 -8.39 -8.94
CA ILE A 34 -43.27 -7.14 -8.66
C ILE A 34 -42.84 -6.10 -9.70
N LYS A 35 -43.82 -5.50 -10.39
CA LYS A 35 -43.61 -4.35 -11.28
C LYS A 35 -44.52 -3.22 -10.85
N LYS A 36 -43.92 -2.17 -10.28
CA LYS A 36 -44.66 -1.07 -9.64
C LYS A 36 -45.58 -1.64 -8.55
N ASP A 37 -46.88 -1.64 -8.77
CA ASP A 37 -47.88 -2.15 -7.81
C ASP A 37 -48.45 -3.52 -8.18
N LEU A 38 -48.12 -4.04 -9.36
CA LEU A 38 -48.63 -5.31 -9.85
C LEU A 38 -47.73 -6.47 -9.40
N ILE A 39 -48.35 -7.52 -8.90
CA ILE A 39 -47.72 -8.76 -8.43
C ILE A 39 -48.01 -9.84 -9.46
N PHE A 40 -46.95 -10.39 -10.05
CA PHE A 40 -47.03 -11.46 -11.04
C PHE A 40 -46.51 -12.77 -10.47
N LEU A 41 -47.23 -13.86 -10.70
CA LEU A 41 -46.78 -15.23 -10.46
C LEU A 41 -46.73 -15.94 -11.81
N ASP A 42 -45.57 -16.51 -12.18
CA ASP A 42 -45.34 -17.17 -13.48
C ASP A 42 -45.70 -16.32 -14.72
N GLY A 43 -45.69 -14.99 -14.58
CA GLY A 43 -46.03 -14.04 -15.65
C GLY A 43 -47.50 -13.66 -15.72
N VAL A 44 -48.36 -14.25 -14.89
CA VAL A 44 -49.79 -13.90 -14.75
C VAL A 44 -49.96 -12.88 -13.62
N ASP A 45 -50.77 -11.85 -13.86
CA ASP A 45 -51.12 -10.86 -12.84
C ASP A 45 -52.06 -11.49 -11.79
N VAL A 46 -51.56 -11.63 -10.56
CA VAL A 46 -52.29 -12.19 -9.41
C VAL A 46 -52.63 -11.12 -8.38
N THR A 47 -52.38 -9.84 -8.69
CA THR A 47 -52.76 -8.71 -7.83
C THR A 47 -54.24 -8.74 -7.41
N PRO A 48 -55.21 -8.94 -8.32
CA PRO A 48 -56.63 -8.91 -7.94
C PRO A 48 -57.09 -10.13 -7.16
N THR A 49 -56.33 -11.24 -7.20
CA THR A 49 -56.67 -12.49 -6.51
C THR A 49 -56.07 -12.58 -5.12
N LEU A 50 -55.07 -11.74 -4.82
CA LEU A 50 -54.42 -11.63 -3.51
C LEU A 50 -55.18 -10.68 -2.59
N THR A 51 -55.28 -11.05 -1.32
CA THR A 51 -55.80 -10.15 -0.29
C THR A 51 -54.86 -8.96 -0.06
N VAL A 52 -55.40 -7.84 0.42
CA VAL A 52 -54.59 -6.65 0.75
C VAL A 52 -53.46 -6.99 1.72
N SER A 53 -53.70 -7.91 2.66
CA SER A 53 -52.69 -8.39 3.61
C SER A 53 -51.54 -9.11 2.91
N GLU A 54 -51.84 -10.05 2.00
CA GLU A 54 -50.82 -10.80 1.26
C GLU A 54 -50.03 -9.90 0.31
N GLN A 55 -50.69 -8.97 -0.38
CA GLN A 55 -50.01 -8.00 -1.23
C GLN A 55 -49.00 -7.15 -0.44
N THR A 56 -49.38 -6.73 0.76
CA THR A 56 -48.51 -5.94 1.64
C THR A 56 -47.33 -6.77 2.13
N ALA A 57 -47.57 -8.02 2.56
CA ALA A 57 -46.53 -8.94 3.00
C ALA A 57 -45.50 -9.24 1.90
N ILE A 58 -45.96 -9.47 0.66
CA ILE A 58 -45.11 -9.70 -0.52
C ILE A 58 -44.25 -8.47 -0.83
N LYS A 59 -44.84 -7.26 -0.79
CA LYS A 59 -44.11 -6.00 -1.01
C LYS A 59 -43.09 -5.72 0.10
N ASP A 60 -43.42 -6.02 1.36
CA ASP A 60 -42.50 -5.82 2.48
C ASP A 60 -41.37 -6.85 2.50
N ALA A 61 -41.64 -8.11 2.12
CA ALA A 61 -40.60 -9.10 1.89
C ALA A 61 -39.58 -8.63 0.83
N LEU A 62 -40.07 -8.00 -0.24
CA LEU A 62 -39.20 -7.45 -1.30
C LEU A 62 -38.35 -6.28 -0.77
N LYS A 63 -38.96 -5.34 -0.03
CA LYS A 63 -38.21 -4.23 0.59
C LYS A 63 -37.10 -4.75 1.50
N ASN A 64 -37.42 -5.70 2.37
CA ASN A 64 -36.46 -6.33 3.28
C ASN A 64 -35.31 -7.00 2.51
N GLN A 65 -35.62 -7.74 1.43
CA GLN A 65 -34.59 -8.37 0.59
C GLN A 65 -33.65 -7.33 -0.04
N ILE A 66 -34.20 -6.23 -0.58
CA ILE A 66 -33.42 -5.15 -1.17
C ILE A 66 -32.55 -4.45 -0.13
N GLU A 67 -33.09 -4.19 1.06
CA GLU A 67 -32.34 -3.58 2.16
C GLU A 67 -31.20 -4.48 2.63
N LEU A 68 -31.44 -5.79 2.76
CA LEU A 68 -30.41 -6.77 3.09
C LEU A 68 -29.32 -6.82 2.02
N GLU A 69 -29.68 -6.86 0.74
CA GLU A 69 -28.71 -6.90 -0.36
C GLU A 69 -27.88 -5.60 -0.43
N LYS A 70 -28.51 -4.44 -0.20
CA LYS A 70 -27.81 -3.14 -0.09
C LYS A 70 -26.84 -3.15 1.09
N ALA A 71 -27.30 -3.58 2.27
CA ALA A 71 -26.47 -3.65 3.46
C ALA A 71 -25.29 -4.62 3.27
N GLU A 72 -25.50 -5.75 2.60
CA GLU A 72 -24.42 -6.71 2.30
C GLU A 72 -23.42 -6.14 1.29
N LYS A 73 -23.91 -5.47 0.23
CA LYS A 73 -23.04 -4.78 -0.74
C LYS A 73 -22.22 -3.69 -0.07
N GLU A 74 -22.82 -2.92 0.83
CA GLU A 74 -22.13 -1.88 1.59
C GLU A 74 -21.08 -2.47 2.53
N LYS A 75 -21.42 -3.53 3.28
CA LYS A 75 -20.45 -4.28 4.10
C LYS A 75 -19.28 -4.80 3.27
N LYS A 76 -19.54 -5.41 2.11
CA LYS A 76 -18.51 -5.91 1.18
C LYS A 76 -17.63 -4.77 0.64
N LYS A 77 -18.20 -3.60 0.35
CA LYS A 77 -17.42 -2.41 -0.08
C LYS A 77 -16.53 -1.92 1.07
N ALA A 78 -17.10 -1.73 2.25
CA ALA A 78 -16.37 -1.30 3.44
C ALA A 78 -15.24 -2.27 3.81
N GLU A 79 -15.46 -3.58 3.71
CA GLU A 79 -14.43 -4.60 3.95
C GLU A 79 -13.30 -4.52 2.90
N LYS A 80 -13.65 -4.37 1.62
CA LYS A 80 -12.67 -4.19 0.54
C LYS A 80 -11.83 -2.92 0.76
N GLU A 81 -12.44 -1.82 1.17
CA GLU A 81 -11.75 -0.57 1.47
C GLU A 81 -10.84 -0.71 2.69
N LYS A 82 -11.32 -1.31 3.78
CA LYS A 82 -10.49 -1.63 4.95
C LYS A 82 -9.28 -2.48 4.58
N LYS A 83 -9.47 -3.52 3.76
CA LYS A 83 -8.39 -4.40 3.29
C LYS A 83 -7.38 -3.68 2.40
N LYS A 84 -7.83 -2.74 1.56
CA LYS A 84 -6.94 -1.89 0.76
C LYS A 84 -6.12 -0.95 1.67
N ALA A 85 -6.77 -0.25 2.58
CA ALA A 85 -6.12 0.64 3.53
C ALA A 85 -5.09 -0.10 4.41
N GLU A 86 -5.41 -1.31 4.87
CA GLU A 86 -4.47 -2.14 5.65
C GLU A 86 -3.25 -2.55 4.82
N LYS A 87 -3.44 -2.94 3.55
CA LYS A 87 -2.33 -3.27 2.64
C LYS A 87 -1.43 -2.05 2.39
N GLU A 88 -2.01 -0.86 2.20
CA GLU A 88 -1.25 0.38 2.02
C GLU A 88 -0.47 0.75 3.28
N LYS A 89 -1.10 0.69 4.46
CA LYS A 89 -0.41 0.88 5.74
C LYS A 89 0.78 -0.09 5.91
N LYS A 90 0.58 -1.38 5.62
CA LYS A 90 1.64 -2.39 5.69
C LYS A 90 2.78 -2.13 4.69
N LYS A 91 2.48 -1.61 3.49
CA LYS A 91 3.51 -1.22 2.51
C LYS A 91 4.32 -0.03 3.03
N ALA A 92 3.63 1.02 3.47
CA ALA A 92 4.27 2.22 4.02
C ALA A 92 5.14 1.90 5.25
N GLU A 93 4.68 1.02 6.14
CA GLU A 93 5.46 0.58 7.31
C GLU A 93 6.72 -0.19 6.89
N LYS A 94 6.61 -1.09 5.91
CA LYS A 94 7.77 -1.82 5.36
C LYS A 94 8.78 -0.87 4.73
N GLU A 95 8.32 0.13 3.99
CA GLU A 95 9.18 1.14 3.37
C GLU A 95 9.89 2.00 4.42
N LYS A 96 9.16 2.49 5.43
CA LYS A 96 9.74 3.19 6.58
C LYS A 96 10.80 2.35 7.28
N LYS A 97 10.51 1.08 7.55
CA LYS A 97 11.46 0.16 8.20
C LYS A 97 12.70 -0.12 7.34
N LYS A 98 12.56 -0.18 6.00
CA LYS A 98 13.69 -0.30 5.08
C LYS A 98 14.56 0.96 5.09
N ALA A 99 13.93 2.14 5.04
CA ALA A 99 14.61 3.43 5.09
C ALA A 99 15.38 3.58 6.42
N GLU A 100 14.74 3.30 7.55
CA GLU A 100 15.38 3.36 8.88
C GLU A 100 16.57 2.40 8.98
N LYS A 101 16.43 1.17 8.45
CA LYS A 101 17.56 0.21 8.40
C LYS A 101 18.70 0.70 7.50
N ALA A 102 18.39 1.37 6.39
CA ALA A 102 19.41 1.94 5.50
C ALA A 102 20.17 3.08 6.19
N ILE A 103 19.45 3.98 6.85
CA ILE A 103 20.04 5.07 7.65
C ILE A 103 20.95 4.50 8.73
N LYS A 104 20.46 3.56 9.55
CA LYS A 104 21.25 2.91 10.62
C LYS A 104 22.51 2.21 10.08
N LYS A 105 22.42 1.58 8.90
CA LYS A 105 23.58 0.96 8.25
C LYS A 105 24.61 2.01 7.82
N LYS A 106 24.15 3.14 7.26
CA LYS A 106 25.01 4.24 6.85
C LYS A 106 25.69 4.89 8.05
N GLU A 107 24.95 5.24 9.09
CA GLU A 107 25.50 5.79 10.34
C GLU A 107 26.55 4.87 10.97
N LYS A 108 26.28 3.56 11.02
CA LYS A 108 27.26 2.58 11.52
C LYS A 108 28.51 2.52 10.64
N ALA A 109 28.36 2.61 9.32
CA ALA A 109 29.48 2.65 8.39
C ALA A 109 30.31 3.93 8.55
N GLU A 110 29.67 5.09 8.73
CA GLU A 110 30.32 6.38 8.98
C GLU A 110 31.10 6.35 10.31
N SER A 111 30.49 5.85 11.39
CA SER A 111 31.16 5.72 12.69
C SER A 111 32.38 4.78 12.63
N ASN A 112 32.26 3.66 11.92
CA ASN A 112 33.39 2.73 11.73
C ASN A 112 34.52 3.34 10.89
N LEU A 113 34.16 4.13 9.86
CA LEU A 113 35.12 4.85 9.04
C LEU A 113 35.87 5.89 9.89
N GLU A 114 35.15 6.67 10.69
CA GLU A 114 35.74 7.67 11.59
C GLU A 114 36.72 7.02 12.59
N LYS A 115 36.33 5.90 13.21
CA LYS A 115 37.21 5.13 14.11
C LYS A 115 38.47 4.64 13.39
N SER A 116 38.33 4.19 12.14
CA SER A 116 39.45 3.74 11.32
C SER A 116 40.40 4.89 10.98
N LYS A 117 39.88 6.06 10.63
CA LYS A 117 40.67 7.29 10.41
C LYS A 117 41.42 7.71 11.68
N LYS A 118 40.74 7.75 12.83
CA LYS A 118 41.39 8.05 14.13
C LYS A 118 42.51 7.06 14.44
N LYS A 119 42.32 5.77 14.13
CA LYS A 119 43.35 4.75 14.31
C LYS A 119 44.54 4.97 13.38
N LEU A 120 44.31 5.30 12.11
CA LEU A 120 45.37 5.62 11.17
C LEU A 120 46.21 6.81 11.66
N VAL A 121 45.56 7.88 12.14
CA VAL A 121 46.26 9.05 12.70
C VAL A 121 47.16 8.63 13.87
N LYS A 122 46.62 7.91 14.85
CA LYS A 122 47.40 7.42 16.01
C LYS A 122 48.55 6.50 15.61
N ASP A 123 48.33 5.59 14.66
CA ASP A 123 49.38 4.69 14.17
C ASP A 123 50.45 5.47 13.39
N THR A 124 50.07 6.53 12.66
CA THR A 124 51.00 7.42 11.94
C THR A 124 51.85 8.23 12.92
N GLU A 125 51.24 8.87 13.92
CA GLU A 125 51.96 9.61 14.98
C GLU A 125 52.95 8.72 15.74
N LYS A 126 52.53 7.50 16.05
CA LYS A 126 53.39 6.52 16.73
C LYS A 126 54.57 6.10 15.86
N TYR A 127 54.34 5.88 14.57
CA TYR A 127 55.40 5.58 13.60
C TYR A 127 56.42 6.72 13.52
N GLU A 128 55.95 7.96 13.33
CA GLU A 128 56.81 9.16 13.25
C GLU A 128 57.64 9.31 14.52
N THR A 129 57.01 9.20 15.70
CA THR A 129 57.71 9.28 16.99
C THR A 129 58.82 8.24 17.13
N LEU A 130 58.59 7.01 16.69
CA LEU A 130 59.58 5.94 16.80
C LEU A 130 60.71 6.09 15.78
N ARG A 131 60.38 6.54 14.56
CA ARG A 131 61.34 6.86 13.50
C ARG A 131 62.26 7.99 13.94
N ASP A 132 61.69 9.08 14.45
CA ASP A 132 62.44 10.27 14.88
C ASP A 132 63.35 9.97 16.08
N LYS A 133 62.98 8.99 16.91
CA LYS A 133 63.82 8.49 18.01
C LYS A 133 64.88 7.47 17.58
N GLY A 134 64.97 7.13 16.28
CA GLY A 134 65.88 6.10 15.78
C GLY A 134 65.61 4.70 16.33
N LYS A 135 64.38 4.43 16.80
CA LYS A 135 63.99 3.16 17.45
C LYS A 135 63.42 2.13 16.46
N LEU A 136 63.52 2.37 15.16
CA LEU A 136 63.11 1.41 14.13
C LEU A 136 64.33 0.79 13.47
N SER A 137 64.31 -0.54 13.36
CA SER A 137 65.17 -1.25 12.42
C SER A 137 64.60 -1.07 10.99
N PRO A 138 65.42 -1.23 9.94
CA PRO A 138 64.94 -1.16 8.55
C PRO A 138 63.77 -2.12 8.26
N VAL A 139 63.79 -3.32 8.87
CA VAL A 139 62.74 -4.33 8.73
C VAL A 139 61.45 -3.90 9.43
N ASP A 140 61.55 -3.24 10.59
CA ASP A 140 60.37 -2.74 11.30
C ASP A 140 59.77 -1.52 10.62
N GLU A 141 60.60 -0.68 9.96
CA GLU A 141 60.14 0.44 9.14
C GLU A 141 59.28 -0.03 7.99
N GLU A 142 59.71 -1.06 7.26
CA GLU A 142 58.91 -1.66 6.20
C GLU A 142 57.57 -2.22 6.73
N LYS A 143 57.57 -2.91 7.88
CA LYS A 143 56.34 -3.42 8.51
C LYS A 143 55.37 -2.31 8.89
N TRP A 144 55.87 -1.20 9.42
CA TRP A 144 55.06 -0.04 9.78
C TRP A 144 54.46 0.63 8.54
N LEU A 145 55.26 0.87 7.50
CA LEU A 145 54.80 1.44 6.24
C LEU A 145 53.72 0.55 5.61
N LYS A 146 53.93 -0.77 5.55
CA LYS A 146 52.95 -1.74 5.03
C LYS A 146 51.65 -1.74 5.84
N LYS A 147 51.73 -1.59 7.16
CA LYS A 147 50.54 -1.48 8.03
C LYS A 147 49.76 -0.20 7.73
N LEU A 148 50.43 0.95 7.65
CA LEU A 148 49.81 2.24 7.38
C LEU A 148 49.17 2.27 5.98
N ASP A 149 49.86 1.72 4.98
CA ASP A 149 49.34 1.62 3.61
C ASP A 149 48.07 0.76 3.55
N LYS A 150 48.11 -0.42 4.18
CA LYS A 150 46.92 -1.29 4.30
C LYS A 150 45.77 -0.60 5.03
N GLN A 151 46.04 0.23 6.04
CA GLN A 151 45.00 1.00 6.71
C GLN A 151 44.40 2.09 5.82
N LYS A 152 45.22 2.83 5.07
CA LYS A 152 44.79 3.82 4.07
C LYS A 152 43.92 3.19 2.99
N GLU A 153 44.36 2.07 2.42
CA GLU A 153 43.61 1.34 1.38
C GLU A 153 42.24 0.88 1.90
N ASN A 154 42.18 0.36 3.13
CA ASN A 154 40.91 -0.07 3.73
C ASN A 154 39.95 1.10 4.00
N ILE A 155 40.47 2.25 4.43
CA ILE A 155 39.69 3.49 4.61
C ILE A 155 39.14 3.97 3.26
N GLU A 156 39.97 4.01 2.22
CA GLU A 156 39.54 4.43 0.89
C GLU A 156 38.45 3.50 0.32
N LYS A 157 38.61 2.18 0.48
CA LYS A 157 37.58 1.20 0.11
C LYS A 157 36.28 1.42 0.90
N ALA A 158 36.37 1.74 2.18
CA ALA A 158 35.20 2.03 3.00
C ALA A 158 34.50 3.34 2.59
N GLU A 159 35.25 4.40 2.27
CA GLU A 159 34.71 5.66 1.73
C GLU A 159 34.01 5.45 0.39
N LYS A 160 34.63 4.70 -0.53
CA LYS A 160 34.03 4.37 -1.82
C LYS A 160 32.73 3.59 -1.65
N LYS A 161 32.67 2.66 -0.69
CA LYS A 161 31.43 1.93 -0.37
C LYS A 161 30.36 2.87 0.21
N LEU A 162 30.75 3.77 1.10
CA LEU A 162 29.84 4.70 1.76
C LEU A 162 29.25 5.73 0.80
N ARG A 163 30.03 6.21 -0.18
CA ARG A 163 29.56 7.09 -1.26
C ARG A 163 28.55 6.41 -2.19
N LYS A 164 28.55 5.07 -2.25
CA LYS A 164 27.64 4.28 -3.10
C LYS A 164 26.37 3.83 -2.36
N MET A 165 26.26 4.07 -1.06
CA MET A 165 25.11 3.71 -0.21
C MET A 165 24.11 4.87 -0.11
#